data_AF-A0A2D7DVR9-F1
#
_entry.id   AF-A0A2D7DVR9-F1
#
_cell.length_a   1.000
_cell.length_b   1.000
_cell.length_c   1.000
_cell.angle_alpha   90.00
_cell.angle_beta   90.00
_cell.angle_gamma   90.00
#
_symmetry.space_group_name_H-M   'P 1'
#
loop_
_entity.id
_entity.type
_entity.pdbx_description
1 polymer ?
#
loop_
_entity_poly.entity_id
_entity_poly.type
_entity_poly.pdbx_seq_one_letter_code
_entity_poly.pdbx_strand_id
1 'polypeptide(L)'
;MKNFFFTTISYNDYVLGKTKINVAEFLKNEFILVTGIANSKNLVNYLKSKNAKFNHYQFKDHHNYTKNQIDKFVKSNKNILTTEKDYVKLTTFKIQRLFSIGIEIKFIEGEKFFIEILNKQLKIN
;
A
#
# COMPACT_ATOMS: atom_id res chain seq x y z
N MET A 1 -1.04 -19.88 -30.84
CA MET A 1 -2.09 -19.74 -29.80
C MET A 1 -1.70 -18.59 -28.89
N LYS A 2 -2.60 -17.67 -28.54
CA LYS A 2 -2.32 -16.59 -27.58
C LYS A 2 -2.66 -17.08 -26.18
N ASN A 3 -1.75 -16.91 -25.22
CA ASN A 3 -1.99 -17.24 -23.82
C ASN A 3 -2.43 -15.97 -23.09
N PHE A 4 -3.52 -16.05 -22.33
CA PHE A 4 -4.01 -14.96 -21.48
C PHE A 4 -3.81 -15.36 -20.02
N PHE A 5 -3.30 -14.41 -19.23
CA PHE A 5 -3.12 -14.56 -17.80
C PHE A 5 -3.86 -13.44 -17.10
N PHE A 6 -4.55 -13.78 -16.03
CA PHE A 6 -5.30 -12.82 -15.24
C PHE A 6 -4.64 -12.68 -13.87
N THR A 7 -4.46 -11.43 -13.44
CA THR A 7 -3.88 -11.09 -12.16
C THR A 7 -4.82 -10.18 -11.39
N THR A 8 -4.61 -10.14 -10.08
CA THR A 8 -5.29 -9.24 -9.17
C THR A 8 -4.27 -8.51 -8.32
N ILE A 9 -4.71 -7.40 -7.72
CA ILE A 9 -3.93 -6.68 -6.73
C ILE A 9 -4.28 -7.25 -5.35
N SER A 10 -3.25 -7.56 -4.59
CA SER A 10 -3.32 -7.84 -3.16
C SER A 10 -2.45 -6.84 -2.40
N TYR A 11 -2.60 -6.81 -1.09
CA TYR A 11 -1.80 -5.96 -0.20
C TYR A 11 -0.99 -6.83 0.72
N ASN A 12 0.22 -6.37 1.06
CA ASN A 12 1.14 -7.12 1.91
C ASN A 12 0.50 -7.40 3.27
N ASP A 13 0.87 -8.53 3.89
CA ASP A 13 0.38 -8.92 5.22
C ASP A 13 0.95 -8.06 6.37
N TYR A 14 1.90 -7.18 6.05
CA TYR A 14 2.55 -6.29 7.01
C TYR A 14 2.57 -4.86 6.52
N VAL A 15 2.37 -3.94 7.44
CA VAL A 15 2.70 -2.52 7.23
C VAL A 15 4.14 -2.27 7.68
N LEU A 16 4.84 -1.40 6.95
CA LEU A 16 6.25 -1.10 7.16
C LEU A 16 6.43 0.35 7.60
N GLY A 17 7.10 0.56 8.72
CA GLY A 17 7.48 1.88 9.20
C GLY A 17 8.81 1.81 9.93
N LYS A 18 8.94 2.53 11.04
CA LYS A 18 10.04 2.29 12.00
C LYS A 18 10.04 0.87 12.56
N THR A 19 8.86 0.27 12.62
CA THR A 19 8.64 -1.14 12.98
C THR A 19 7.80 -1.81 11.90
N LYS A 20 7.91 -3.14 11.82
CA LYS A 20 7.06 -3.99 10.99
C LYS A 20 5.89 -4.49 11.84
N ILE A 21 4.66 -4.29 11.38
CA ILE A 21 3.44 -4.68 12.12
C ILE A 21 2.55 -5.49 11.20
N ASN A 22 1.97 -6.59 11.69
CA ASN A 22 1.00 -7.36 10.92
C ASN A 22 -0.24 -6.49 10.62
N VAL A 23 -0.75 -6.52 9.39
CA VAL A 23 -1.90 -5.69 8.99
C VAL A 23 -3.11 -5.98 9.88
N ALA A 24 -3.41 -7.24 10.20
CA ALA A 24 -4.56 -7.56 11.04
C ALA A 24 -4.44 -6.96 12.46
N GLU A 25 -3.22 -6.80 12.99
CA GLU A 25 -3.00 -6.11 14.27
C GLU A 25 -3.08 -4.59 14.13
N PHE A 26 -2.49 -4.04 13.07
CA PHE A 26 -2.51 -2.60 12.80
C PHE A 26 -3.95 -2.07 12.67
N LEU A 27 -4.80 -2.79 11.94
CA LEU A 27 -6.18 -2.37 11.65
C LEU A 27 -7.14 -2.46 12.85
N LYS A 28 -6.73 -3.05 13.98
CA LYS A 28 -7.54 -3.06 15.22
C LYS A 28 -7.72 -1.66 15.81
N ASN A 29 -6.77 -0.76 15.57
CA ASN A 29 -6.77 0.60 16.09
C ASN A 29 -7.23 1.58 15.02
N GLU A 30 -7.82 2.70 15.44
CA GLU A 30 -8.15 3.78 14.50
C GLU A 30 -6.86 4.48 14.03
N PHE A 31 -6.78 4.77 12.72
CA PHE A 31 -5.61 5.40 12.12
C PHE A 31 -6.00 6.48 11.11
N ILE A 32 -5.01 7.22 10.61
CA ILE A 32 -5.15 8.16 9.51
C ILE A 32 -4.64 7.49 8.24
N LEU A 33 -5.44 7.50 7.17
CA LEU A 33 -5.01 7.10 5.84
C LEU A 33 -4.64 8.35 5.04
N VAL A 34 -3.42 8.40 4.50
CA VAL A 34 -2.96 9.48 3.61
C VAL A 34 -2.59 8.89 2.26
N THR A 35 -3.15 9.41 1.17
CA THR A 35 -2.82 8.94 -0.18
C THR A 35 -2.69 10.11 -1.15
N GLY A 36 -1.61 10.15 -1.93
CA GLY A 36 -1.34 11.11 -3.01
C GLY A 36 -1.14 10.40 -4.34
N ILE A 37 -2.04 9.45 -4.65
CA ILE A 37 -2.03 8.62 -5.87
C ILE A 37 -3.32 8.84 -6.68
N ALA A 38 -3.26 8.58 -7.99
CA ALA A 38 -4.39 8.81 -8.90
C ALA A 38 -5.68 8.06 -8.50
N ASN A 39 -5.56 6.80 -8.05
CA ASN A 39 -6.70 6.00 -7.63
C ASN A 39 -6.42 5.24 -6.33
N SER A 40 -6.94 5.74 -5.22
CA SER A 40 -6.85 5.11 -3.90
C SER A 40 -8.04 4.18 -3.59
N LYS A 41 -9.00 4.02 -4.51
CA LYS A 41 -10.25 3.27 -4.27
C LYS A 41 -10.00 1.81 -3.89
N ASN A 42 -9.03 1.15 -4.54
CA ASN A 42 -8.69 -0.23 -4.23
C ASN A 42 -8.19 -0.38 -2.79
N LEU A 43 -7.33 0.53 -2.33
CA LEU A 43 -6.79 0.51 -0.97
C LEU A 43 -7.88 0.80 0.05
N VAL A 44 -8.73 1.80 -0.22
CA VAL A 44 -9.86 2.15 0.64
C VAL A 44 -10.83 0.96 0.76
N ASN A 45 -11.16 0.31 -0.36
CA ASN A 45 -12.05 -0.85 -0.37
C ASN A 45 -11.44 -2.04 0.38
N TYR A 46 -10.15 -2.30 0.20
CA TYR A 46 -9.43 -3.33 0.95
C TYR A 46 -9.47 -3.08 2.46
N LEU A 47 -9.19 -1.85 2.90
CA LEU A 47 -9.22 -1.51 4.33
C LEU A 47 -10.64 -1.61 4.90
N LYS A 48 -11.65 -1.15 4.15
CA LYS A 48 -13.06 -1.27 4.54
C LYS A 48 -13.53 -2.73 4.62
N SER A 49 -13.11 -3.59 3.70
CA SER A 49 -13.46 -5.03 3.74
C SER A 49 -12.81 -5.77 4.92
N LYS A 50 -11.81 -5.17 5.56
CA LYS A 50 -11.21 -5.61 6.83
C LYS A 50 -11.80 -4.92 8.06
N ASN A 51 -12.92 -4.21 7.92
CA ASN A 51 -13.59 -3.47 8.99
C ASN A 51 -12.69 -2.41 9.68
N ALA A 52 -11.70 -1.90 8.97
CA ALA A 52 -10.77 -0.90 9.50
C ALA A 52 -11.45 0.46 9.73
N LYS A 53 -11.08 1.16 10.80
CA LYS A 53 -11.56 2.52 11.12
C LYS A 53 -10.48 3.55 10.81
N PHE A 54 -10.74 4.44 9.87
CA PHE A 54 -9.76 5.45 9.48
C PHE A 54 -10.39 6.72 8.92
N ASN A 55 -9.69 7.84 9.14
CA ASN A 55 -9.95 9.10 8.44
C ASN A 55 -9.04 9.19 7.21
N HIS A 56 -9.62 9.40 6.04
CA HIS A 56 -8.88 9.41 4.78
C HIS A 56 -8.62 10.83 4.27
N TYR A 57 -7.34 11.20 4.18
CA TYR A 57 -6.87 12.40 3.51
C TYR A 57 -6.34 12.04 2.13
N GLN A 58 -7.18 12.27 1.13
CA GLN A 58 -6.85 12.04 -0.27
C GLN A 58 -6.29 13.32 -0.91
N PHE A 59 -5.16 13.17 -1.59
CA PHE A 59 -4.50 14.20 -2.39
C PHE A 59 -4.42 13.75 -3.86
N LYS A 60 -4.17 14.71 -4.75
CA LYS A 60 -3.95 14.43 -6.18
C LYS A 60 -2.65 13.65 -6.38
N ASP A 61 -2.54 12.98 -7.52
CA ASP A 61 -1.29 12.30 -7.86
C ASP A 61 -0.12 13.32 -7.90
N HIS A 62 1.06 12.85 -7.53
CA HIS A 62 2.27 13.66 -7.43
C HIS A 62 2.19 14.81 -6.41
N HIS A 63 1.26 14.79 -5.46
CA HIS A 63 1.17 15.82 -4.42
C HIS A 63 2.50 16.03 -3.68
N ASN A 64 2.81 17.29 -3.43
CA ASN A 64 3.94 17.71 -2.60
C ASN A 64 3.40 18.08 -1.22
N TYR A 65 3.62 17.20 -0.25
CA TYR A 65 3.18 17.41 1.12
C TYR A 65 3.86 18.64 1.73
N THR A 66 3.10 19.43 2.50
CA THR A 66 3.64 20.59 3.22
C THR A 66 3.69 20.33 4.72
N LYS A 67 4.59 21.02 5.42
CA LYS A 67 4.73 20.88 6.88
C LYS A 67 3.41 21.12 7.63
N ASN A 68 2.65 22.15 7.23
CA ASN A 68 1.35 22.45 7.83
C ASN A 68 0.32 21.33 7.67
N GLN A 69 0.35 20.58 6.56
CA GLN A 69 -0.50 19.40 6.38
C GLN A 69 -0.06 18.28 7.31
N ILE A 70 1.24 18.01 7.37
CA ILE A 70 1.80 16.95 8.21
C ILE A 70 1.56 17.21 9.70
N ASP A 71 1.71 18.46 10.14
CA ASP A 71 1.50 18.85 11.54
C ASP A 71 0.08 18.51 12.01
N LYS A 72 -0.94 18.61 11.13
CA LYS A 72 -2.30 18.20 11.46
C LYS A 72 -2.40 16.70 11.74
N PHE A 73 -1.70 15.88 10.96
CA PHE A 73 -1.70 14.42 11.12
C PHE A 73 -0.93 14.01 12.36
N VAL A 74 0.25 14.60 12.59
CA VAL A 74 1.10 14.31 13.75
C VAL A 74 0.41 14.69 15.06
N LYS A 75 -0.30 15.83 15.11
CA LYS A 75 -1.05 16.28 16.29
C LYS A 75 -2.16 15.32 16.72
N SER A 76 -2.69 14.51 15.80
CA SER A 76 -3.71 13.51 16.15
C SER A 76 -3.18 12.39 17.05
N ASN A 77 -1.86 12.22 17.13
CA ASN A 77 -1.17 11.13 17.82
C ASN A 77 -1.59 9.71 17.38
N LYS A 78 -2.28 9.59 16.23
CA LYS A 78 -2.68 8.31 15.61
C LYS A 78 -1.58 7.78 14.70
N ASN A 79 -1.66 6.48 14.39
CA ASN A 79 -0.85 5.91 13.32
C ASN A 79 -1.27 6.51 11.97
N ILE A 80 -0.31 6.69 11.07
CA ILE A 80 -0.52 7.18 9.72
C ILE A 80 -0.15 6.06 8.76
N LEU A 81 -1.13 5.56 8.02
CA LEU A 81 -0.95 4.59 6.94
C LEU A 81 -0.93 5.32 5.60
N THR A 82 -0.04 4.91 4.72
CA THR A 82 0.09 5.47 3.37
C THR A 82 0.56 4.42 2.36
N THR A 83 0.71 4.81 1.10
CA THR A 83 1.26 3.93 0.04
C THR A 83 2.79 3.94 0.11
N GLU A 84 3.48 2.95 -0.45
CA GLU A 84 4.96 2.99 -0.53
C GLU A 84 5.46 4.24 -1.28
N LYS A 85 4.77 4.64 -2.36
CA LYS A 85 5.07 5.84 -3.14
C LYS A 85 5.02 7.11 -2.27
N ASP A 86 3.96 7.28 -1.50
CA ASP A 86 3.79 8.44 -0.62
C ASP A 86 4.70 8.39 0.61
N TYR A 87 5.00 7.20 1.12
CA TYR A 87 5.89 6.99 2.25
C TYR A 87 7.26 7.62 2.00
N VAL A 88 7.84 7.43 0.81
CA VAL A 88 9.14 8.02 0.43
C VAL A 88 9.14 9.55 0.55
N LYS A 89 8.02 10.20 0.25
CA LYS A 89 7.89 11.67 0.40
C LYS A 89 7.69 12.06 1.85
N LEU A 90 6.87 11.31 2.58
CA LEU A 90 6.46 11.61 3.95
C LEU A 90 7.58 11.36 4.98
N THR A 91 8.52 10.47 4.71
CA THR A 91 9.67 10.20 5.59
C THR A 91 10.58 11.41 5.78
N THR A 92 10.62 12.34 4.81
CA THR A 92 11.38 13.60 4.91
C THR A 92 10.95 14.46 6.10
N PHE A 93 9.72 14.29 6.58
CA PHE A 93 9.15 15.00 7.73
C PHE A 93 9.42 14.30 9.08
N LYS A 94 10.16 13.18 9.10
CA LYS A 94 10.54 12.43 10.32
C LYS A 94 9.36 12.05 11.23
N ILE A 95 8.21 11.77 10.63
CA ILE A 95 6.98 11.35 11.31
C ILE A 95 7.24 10.04 12.06
N GLN A 96 6.98 9.98 13.37
CA GLN A 96 7.30 8.80 14.18
C GLN A 96 6.39 7.60 13.91
N ARG A 97 5.08 7.84 13.73
CA ARG A 97 4.03 6.81 13.59
C ARG A 97 3.60 6.62 12.12
N LEU A 98 4.56 6.68 11.20
CA LEU A 98 4.32 6.55 9.76
C LEU A 98 4.54 5.11 9.30
N PHE A 99 3.60 4.57 8.54
CA PHE A 99 3.62 3.23 8.00
C PHE A 99 3.17 3.23 6.54
N SER A 100 3.76 2.37 5.71
CA SER A 100 3.33 2.07 4.35
C SER A 100 2.69 0.70 4.27
N ILE A 101 1.77 0.54 3.31
CA ILE A 101 1.29 -0.76 2.86
C ILE A 101 1.68 -0.96 1.40
N GLY A 102 2.37 -2.08 1.14
CA GLY A 102 2.76 -2.50 -0.20
C GLY A 102 1.62 -3.17 -0.95
N ILE A 103 1.77 -3.22 -2.27
CA ILE A 103 0.90 -4.01 -3.14
C ILE A 103 1.68 -5.17 -3.75
N GLU A 104 0.99 -6.27 -3.94
CA GLU A 104 1.48 -7.47 -4.60
C GLU A 104 0.56 -7.82 -5.76
N ILE A 105 1.13 -8.13 -6.92
CA ILE A 105 0.37 -8.70 -8.03
C ILE A 105 0.32 -10.21 -7.82
N LYS A 106 -0.89 -10.77 -7.80
CA LYS A 106 -1.11 -12.22 -7.68
C LYS A 106 -1.81 -12.74 -8.92
N PHE A 107 -1.34 -13.86 -9.44
CA PHE A 107 -2.06 -14.60 -10.46
C PHE A 107 -3.37 -15.14 -9.87
N ILE A 108 -4.46 -14.98 -10.63
CA ILE A 108 -5.72 -15.65 -10.31
C ILE A 108 -5.58 -17.14 -10.63
N GLU A 109 -4.98 -17.44 -11.78
CA GLU A 109 -4.65 -18.78 -12.24
C GLU A 109 -3.47 -18.72 -13.23
N GLY A 110 -2.83 -19.87 -13.49
CA GLY A 110 -1.90 -20.02 -14.60
C GLY A 110 -0.47 -19.56 -14.31
N GLU A 111 -0.14 -19.21 -13.07
CA GLU A 111 1.21 -18.77 -12.67
C GLU A 111 2.30 -19.79 -13.03
N LYS A 112 2.09 -21.07 -12.68
CA LYS A 112 3.04 -22.15 -13.00
C LYS A 112 3.29 -22.24 -14.51
N PHE A 113 2.21 -22.20 -15.30
CA PHE A 113 2.29 -22.24 -16.75
C PHE A 113 2.99 -20.99 -17.34
N PHE A 114 2.73 -19.82 -16.78
CA PHE A 114 3.43 -18.58 -17.13
C PHE A 114 4.94 -18.71 -16.91
N ILE A 115 5.35 -19.20 -15.73
CA ILE A 115 6.76 -19.41 -15.37
C ILE A 115 7.43 -20.44 -16.29
N GLU A 116 6.74 -21.54 -16.62
CA GLU A 116 7.25 -22.55 -17.56
C GLU A 116 7.51 -21.98 -18.96
N ILE A 117 6.59 -21.15 -19.48
CA ILE A 117 6.78 -20.46 -20.76
C ILE A 117 7.98 -19.53 -20.68
N LEU A 118 8.08 -18.75 -19.59
CA LEU A 118 9.16 -17.80 -19.39
C LEU A 118 10.54 -18.49 -19.36
N ASN A 119 10.68 -19.58 -18.59
CA ASN A 119 11.92 -20.33 -18.48
C ASN A 119 12.38 -20.93 -19.83
N LYS A 120 11.42 -21.44 -20.62
CA LYS A 120 11.71 -21.95 -21.98
C LYS A 120 12.21 -20.85 -22.92
N GLN A 121 11.70 -19.62 -22.78
CA GLN A 121 12.08 -18.51 -23.65
C GLN A 121 13.38 -17.82 -23.21
N LEU A 122 13.67 -17.78 -21.91
CA LEU A 122 14.86 -17.10 -21.37
C LEU A 122 16.15 -17.93 -21.43
N LYS A 123 16.11 -19.21 -21.84
CA LYS A 123 17.28 -20.12 -21.89
C LYS A 123 18.17 -20.04 -20.64
N ILE A 124 17.57 -19.97 -19.46
CA ILE A 124 18.33 -20.13 -18.22
C ILE A 124 18.54 -21.64 -18.07
N ASN A 125 19.69 -22.11 -18.57
CA ASN A 125 20.26 -23.42 -18.24
C ASN A 125 20.68 -23.44 -16.77
#